data_AF-A0A0C2CXY7-F1
#
_entry.id   AF-A0A0C2CXY7-F1
#
_cell.length_a   1.000
_cell.length_b   1.000
_cell.length_c   1.000
_cell.angle_alpha   90.00
_cell.angle_beta   90.00
_cell.angle_gamma   90.00
#
_symmetry.space_group_name_H-M   'P 1'
#
loop_
_entity.id
_entity.type
_entity.pdbx_description
1 polymer ?
#
loop_
_entity_poly.entity_id
_entity_poly.type
_entity_poly.pdbx_seq_one_letter_code
_entity_poly.pdbx_strand_id
1 'polypeptide(L)'
;MTTGDAHTPTGDLLEQVAALKHDLGKYVAWTSANLDEAVWDGPVAEELLTALRADLLETRKHGDRREAAWEIWQAHVGALPRPLEPELEAVGSAVARLERVGAALANDDRETLARERANIRAAQQDIRLQLRNLHRRLLRDRD
;
A
#
# COMPACT_ATOMS: atom_id res chain seq x y z
N MET A 1 9.26 -41.84 8.66
CA MET A 1 9.25 -41.27 7.30
C MET A 1 7.88 -40.67 7.06
N THR A 2 7.70 -39.41 7.45
CA THR A 2 6.50 -38.64 7.11
C THR A 2 6.89 -37.70 5.97
N THR A 3 6.26 -37.93 4.83
CA THR A 3 6.27 -37.09 3.63
C THR A 3 6.13 -35.62 4.02
N GLY A 4 7.20 -34.86 3.80
CA GLY A 4 7.14 -33.40 3.88
C GLY A 4 6.21 -32.91 2.79
N ASP A 5 5.18 -32.17 3.18
CA ASP A 5 4.37 -31.38 2.26
C ASP A 5 5.34 -30.52 1.43
N ALA A 6 5.38 -30.78 0.14
CA ALA A 6 6.11 -29.94 -0.80
C ALA A 6 5.40 -28.59 -0.84
N HIS A 7 5.85 -27.66 0.01
CA HIS A 7 5.41 -26.28 -0.01
C HIS A 7 5.89 -25.68 -1.33
N THR A 8 5.02 -25.67 -2.34
CA THR A 8 5.37 -25.14 -3.65
C THR A 8 5.59 -23.63 -3.51
N PRO A 9 6.73 -23.07 -3.95
CA PRO A 9 7.06 -21.66 -3.75
C PRO A 9 5.99 -20.67 -4.30
N THR A 10 5.21 -21.10 -5.29
CA THR A 10 4.09 -20.32 -5.86
C THR A 10 2.87 -20.23 -4.93
N GLY A 11 2.59 -21.29 -4.13
CA GLY A 11 1.49 -21.29 -3.17
C GLY A 11 1.75 -20.29 -2.03
N ASP A 12 2.99 -20.28 -1.55
CA ASP A 12 3.48 -19.33 -0.55
C ASP A 12 3.41 -17.87 -1.07
N LEU A 13 3.84 -17.62 -2.32
CA LEU A 13 3.76 -16.28 -2.91
C LEU A 13 2.32 -15.78 -3.10
N LEU A 14 1.39 -16.65 -3.53
CA LEU A 14 -0.01 -16.25 -3.69
C LEU A 14 -0.63 -15.83 -2.36
N GLU A 15 -0.36 -16.58 -1.28
CA GLU A 15 -0.83 -16.26 0.07
C GLU A 15 -0.22 -14.96 0.58
N GLN A 16 1.09 -14.75 0.40
CA GLN A 16 1.77 -13.51 0.77
C GLN A 16 1.21 -12.29 0.01
N VAL A 17 0.95 -12.42 -1.29
CA VAL A 17 0.35 -11.34 -2.10
C VAL A 17 -1.10 -11.08 -1.68
N ALA A 18 -1.87 -12.11 -1.33
CA ALA A 18 -3.21 -11.95 -0.81
C ALA A 18 -3.21 -11.20 0.53
N ALA A 19 -2.26 -11.51 1.43
CA ALA A 19 -2.07 -10.80 2.69
C ALA A 19 -1.68 -9.32 2.47
N LEU A 20 -0.71 -9.04 1.58
CA LEU A 20 -0.33 -7.67 1.20
C LEU A 20 -1.50 -6.88 0.62
N LYS A 21 -2.32 -7.51 -0.23
CA LYS A 21 -3.52 -6.88 -0.79
C LYS A 21 -4.54 -6.54 0.31
N HIS A 22 -4.70 -7.42 1.30
CA HIS A 22 -5.61 -7.17 2.43
C HIS A 22 -5.10 -6.07 3.36
N ASP A 23 -3.83 -6.13 3.74
CA ASP A 23 -3.26 -5.25 4.77
C ASP A 23 -2.86 -3.88 4.24
N LEU A 24 -2.32 -3.82 3.02
CA LEU A 24 -1.87 -2.58 2.39
C LEU A 24 -2.84 -2.13 1.29
N GLY A 25 -3.07 -2.98 0.29
CA GLY A 25 -3.83 -2.59 -0.90
C GLY A 25 -5.25 -2.10 -0.60
N LYS A 26 -5.94 -2.71 0.37
CA LYS A 26 -7.29 -2.31 0.78
C LYS A 26 -7.31 -0.94 1.47
N TYR A 27 -6.33 -0.68 2.34
CA TYR A 27 -6.40 0.43 3.28
C TYR A 27 -5.60 1.67 2.87
N VAL A 28 -4.62 1.53 1.98
CA VAL A 28 -3.73 2.64 1.54
C VAL A 28 -4.48 3.80 0.87
N ALA A 29 -5.75 3.62 0.50
CA ALA A 29 -6.64 4.65 -0.04
C ALA A 29 -8.10 4.30 0.28
N TRP A 30 -8.38 3.94 1.54
CA TRP A 30 -9.71 3.57 1.98
C TRP A 30 -10.61 4.79 2.14
N THR A 31 -10.11 5.84 2.77
CA THR A 31 -10.86 7.05 3.09
C THR A 31 -10.74 8.06 1.95
N SER A 32 -9.52 8.34 1.49
CA SER A 32 -9.23 9.37 0.49
C SER A 32 -9.85 9.08 -0.87
N ALA A 33 -10.05 7.80 -1.21
CA ALA A 33 -10.66 7.41 -2.49
C ALA A 33 -12.18 7.64 -2.54
N ASN A 34 -12.84 7.91 -1.40
CA ASN A 34 -14.26 8.21 -1.34
C ASN A 34 -14.54 9.73 -1.33
N LEU A 35 -13.50 10.56 -1.29
CA LEU A 35 -13.66 12.00 -1.33
C LEU A 35 -13.95 12.49 -2.75
N ASP A 36 -14.65 13.62 -2.86
CA ASP A 36 -14.94 14.27 -4.13
C ASP A 36 -13.66 14.68 -4.88
N GLU A 37 -13.71 14.64 -6.21
CA GLU A 37 -12.58 15.07 -7.04
C GLU A 37 -12.13 16.51 -6.72
N ALA A 38 -13.08 17.37 -6.32
CA ALA A 38 -12.81 18.77 -5.99
C ALA A 38 -11.88 18.96 -4.78
N VAL A 39 -11.88 18.06 -3.78
CA VAL A 39 -10.93 18.16 -2.66
C VAL A 39 -9.50 17.83 -3.08
N TRP A 40 -9.40 17.16 -4.24
CA TRP A 40 -8.29 17.15 -5.17
C TRP A 40 -7.59 18.51 -5.21
N ASP A 41 -8.32 19.51 -5.67
CA ASP A 41 -7.77 20.72 -6.27
C ASP A 41 -7.65 21.90 -5.30
N GLY A 42 -6.64 22.75 -5.54
CA GLY A 42 -6.43 23.96 -4.76
C GLY A 42 -5.75 23.71 -3.41
N PRO A 43 -6.01 24.57 -2.40
CA PRO A 43 -5.43 24.42 -1.06
C PRO A 43 -5.87 23.11 -0.40
N VAL A 44 -4.95 22.46 0.34
CA VAL A 44 -5.26 21.19 1.04
C VAL A 44 -6.30 21.44 2.14
N ALA A 45 -7.51 20.95 1.89
CA ALA A 45 -8.60 20.96 2.85
C ALA A 45 -8.31 20.02 4.04
N GLU A 46 -8.88 20.34 5.20
CA GLU A 46 -8.75 19.52 6.42
C GLU A 46 -9.24 18.08 6.21
N GLU A 47 -10.29 17.92 5.41
CA GLU A 47 -10.87 16.62 5.08
C GLU A 47 -9.89 15.73 4.31
N LEU A 48 -9.22 16.27 3.29
CA LEU A 48 -8.20 15.53 2.53
C LEU A 48 -7.02 15.16 3.44
N LEU A 49 -6.53 16.10 4.26
CA LEU A 49 -5.45 15.85 5.21
C LEU A 49 -5.81 14.71 6.18
N THR A 50 -7.01 14.77 6.76
CA THR A 50 -7.51 13.76 7.71
C THR A 50 -7.60 12.39 7.05
N ALA A 51 -8.14 12.33 5.84
CA ALA A 51 -8.23 11.08 5.07
C ALA A 51 -6.85 10.51 4.72
N LEU A 52 -5.91 11.35 4.28
CA LEU A 52 -4.55 10.91 3.96
C LEU A 52 -3.79 10.43 5.20
N ARG A 53 -3.97 11.08 6.37
CA ARG A 53 -3.40 10.59 7.62
C ARG A 53 -3.95 9.22 7.99
N ALA A 54 -5.28 9.05 7.93
CA ALA A 54 -5.92 7.77 8.21
C ALA A 54 -5.42 6.66 7.27
N ASP A 55 -5.29 6.96 5.98
CA ASP A 55 -4.92 5.97 4.97
C ASP A 55 -3.41 5.66 4.95
N LEU A 56 -2.54 6.61 5.30
CA LEU A 56 -1.08 6.49 5.11
C LEU A 56 -0.29 6.38 6.41
N LEU A 57 -0.68 7.08 7.48
CA LEU A 57 -0.03 6.99 8.79
C LEU A 57 -0.70 5.95 9.70
N GLU A 58 -1.93 5.59 9.38
CA GLU A 58 -2.75 4.70 10.20
C GLU A 58 -3.44 3.61 9.36
N THR A 59 -2.77 3.22 8.27
CA THR A 59 -3.24 2.25 7.28
C THR A 59 -3.77 0.98 7.94
N ARG A 60 -3.11 0.49 8.99
CA ARG A 60 -3.60 -0.62 9.82
C ARG A 60 -3.67 -0.20 11.30
N LYS A 61 -4.77 -0.55 11.96
CA LYS A 61 -5.04 -0.25 13.37
C LYS A 61 -5.33 -1.53 14.13
N HIS A 62 -4.57 -1.76 15.21
CA HIS A 62 -4.78 -2.88 16.13
C HIS A 62 -4.72 -2.36 17.58
N GLY A 63 -5.89 -2.15 18.18
CA GLY A 63 -5.99 -1.48 19.48
C GLY A 63 -5.37 -0.09 19.41
N ASP A 64 -4.39 0.18 20.27
CA ASP A 64 -3.67 1.46 20.31
C ASP A 64 -2.54 1.56 19.27
N ARG A 65 -2.16 0.45 18.62
CA ARG A 65 -1.11 0.44 17.62
C ARG A 65 -1.66 0.92 16.27
N ARG A 66 -0.98 1.90 15.69
CA ARG A 66 -1.19 2.38 14.32
C ARG A 66 0.05 2.07 13.50
N GLU A 67 -0.14 1.53 12.31
CA GLU A 67 0.93 1.21 11.37
C GLU A 67 0.71 1.98 10.08
N ALA A 68 1.76 2.67 9.65
CA ALA A 68 1.81 3.37 8.39
C ALA A 68 1.95 2.41 7.20
N ALA A 69 1.62 2.89 5.99
CA ALA A 69 1.66 2.09 4.77
C ALA A 69 3.06 1.48 4.52
N TRP A 70 4.13 2.24 4.79
CA TRP A 70 5.49 1.77 4.63
C TRP A 70 5.91 0.75 5.70
N GLU A 71 5.43 0.88 6.94
CA GLU A 71 5.70 -0.11 7.99
C GLU A 71 5.06 -1.46 7.64
N ILE A 72 3.83 -1.44 7.11
CA ILE A 72 3.17 -2.65 6.62
C ILE A 72 3.98 -3.28 5.49
N TRP A 73 4.41 -2.49 4.50
CA TRP A 73 5.26 -3.00 3.42
C TRP A 73 6.55 -3.63 3.96
N GLN A 74 7.25 -2.97 4.89
CA GLN A 74 8.49 -3.51 5.48
C GLN A 74 8.26 -4.81 6.26
N ALA A 75 7.13 -4.95 6.94
CA ALA A 75 6.78 -6.17 7.65
C ALA A 75 6.58 -7.37 6.71
N HIS A 76 6.12 -7.13 5.48
CA HIS A 76 5.88 -8.16 4.48
C HIS A 76 7.10 -8.43 3.59
N VAL A 77 7.87 -7.40 3.21
CA VAL A 77 8.91 -7.49 2.17
C VAL A 77 10.04 -8.48 2.49
N GLY A 78 10.31 -8.71 3.79
CA GLY A 78 11.32 -9.66 4.24
C GLY A 78 10.98 -11.13 3.98
N ALA A 79 9.69 -11.45 3.85
CA ALA A 79 9.21 -12.80 3.56
C ALA A 79 9.04 -13.08 2.06
N LEU A 80 9.06 -12.03 1.22
CA LEU A 80 8.86 -12.16 -0.22
C LEU A 80 10.07 -12.85 -0.89
N PRO A 81 9.82 -13.76 -1.85
CA PRO A 81 10.89 -14.41 -2.60
C PRO A 81 11.71 -13.40 -3.40
N ARG A 82 13.00 -13.71 -3.61
CA ARG A 82 13.93 -12.89 -4.40
C ARG A 82 14.39 -13.65 -5.65
N PRO A 83 14.52 -12.98 -6.81
CA PRO A 83 14.18 -11.56 -7.07
C PRO A 83 12.68 -11.29 -6.92
N LEU A 84 12.32 -10.02 -6.65
CA LEU A 84 10.91 -9.65 -6.55
C LEU A 84 10.26 -9.71 -7.94
N GLU A 85 8.97 -10.04 -7.96
CA GLU A 85 8.16 -9.87 -9.16
C GLU A 85 8.09 -8.38 -9.54
N PRO A 86 8.04 -8.03 -10.85
CA PRO A 86 8.01 -6.63 -11.29
C PRO A 86 6.88 -5.81 -10.64
N GLU A 87 5.71 -6.43 -10.42
CA GLU A 87 4.60 -5.79 -9.71
C GLU A 87 4.95 -5.46 -8.25
N LEU A 88 5.72 -6.30 -7.55
CA LEU A 88 6.17 -6.04 -6.16
C LEU A 88 7.26 -4.97 -6.10
N GLU A 89 8.15 -4.90 -7.09
CA GLU A 89 9.11 -3.80 -7.21
C GLU A 89 8.40 -2.45 -7.42
N ALA A 90 7.36 -2.45 -8.26
CA ALA A 90 6.52 -1.28 -8.48
C ALA A 90 5.74 -0.87 -7.21
N VAL A 91 5.21 -1.84 -6.44
CA VAL A 91 4.60 -1.59 -5.13
C VAL A 91 5.61 -0.95 -4.17
N GLY A 92 6.81 -1.51 -4.02
CA GLY A 92 7.85 -0.94 -3.17
C GLY A 92 8.23 0.49 -3.57
N SER A 93 8.32 0.77 -4.87
CA SER A 93 8.59 2.12 -5.38
C SER A 93 7.44 3.10 -5.11
N ALA A 94 6.19 2.64 -5.18
CA ALA A 94 5.03 3.44 -4.83
C ALA A 94 4.94 3.72 -3.32
N VAL A 95 5.23 2.73 -2.47
CA VAL A 95 5.31 2.88 -1.02
C VAL A 95 6.40 3.89 -0.65
N ALA A 96 7.58 3.82 -1.25
CA ALA A 96 8.66 4.78 -1.00
C ALA A 96 8.29 6.22 -1.37
N ARG A 97 7.42 6.41 -2.39
CA ARG A 97 6.87 7.74 -2.71
C ARG A 97 5.95 8.25 -1.60
N LEU A 98 5.11 7.39 -1.04
CA LEU A 98 4.22 7.73 0.09
C LEU A 98 4.99 8.00 1.38
N GLU A 99 6.06 7.26 1.64
CA GLU A 99 6.91 7.45 2.83
C GLU A 99 7.58 8.84 2.84
N ARG A 100 8.02 9.35 1.67
CA ARG A 100 8.64 10.68 1.55
C ARG A 100 7.72 11.82 1.99
N VAL A 101 6.40 11.65 1.91
CA VAL A 101 5.43 12.66 2.35
C VAL A 101 4.95 12.45 3.79
N GLY A 102 5.40 11.39 4.47
CA GLY A 102 4.98 11.03 5.82
C GLY A 102 5.22 12.14 6.84
N ALA A 103 6.38 12.81 6.78
CA ALA A 103 6.70 13.93 7.65
C ALA A 103 5.78 15.14 7.41
N ALA A 104 5.41 15.41 6.16
CA ALA A 104 4.48 16.48 5.83
C ALA A 104 3.08 16.22 6.39
N LEU A 105 2.60 14.96 6.29
CA LEU A 105 1.35 14.53 6.91
C LEU A 105 1.40 14.68 8.44
N ALA A 106 2.49 14.26 9.08
CA ALA A 106 2.64 14.33 10.54
C ALA A 106 2.63 15.78 11.05
N ASN A 107 3.25 16.71 10.31
CA ASN A 107 3.44 18.10 10.72
C ASN A 107 2.38 19.09 10.19
N ASP A 108 1.35 18.62 9.47
CA ASP A 108 0.37 19.48 8.79
C ASP A 108 1.03 20.45 7.77
N ASP A 109 2.07 20.01 7.07
CA ASP A 109 2.71 20.79 6.02
C ASP A 109 1.88 20.74 4.72
N ARG A 110 0.83 21.57 4.69
CA ARG A 110 -0.11 21.64 3.57
C ARG A 110 0.52 22.11 2.28
N GLU A 111 1.60 22.88 2.34
CA GLU A 111 2.28 23.37 1.15
C GLU A 111 2.96 22.22 0.41
N THR A 112 3.67 21.36 1.15
CA THR A 112 4.26 20.14 0.60
C THR A 112 3.19 19.16 0.13
N LEU A 113 2.12 18.98 0.90
CA LEU A 113 1.02 18.10 0.50
C LEU A 113 0.30 18.59 -0.77
N ALA A 114 0.13 19.90 -0.94
CA ALA A 114 -0.44 20.48 -2.15
C ALA A 114 0.43 20.20 -3.39
N ARG A 115 1.76 20.23 -3.25
CA ARG A 115 2.69 19.87 -4.33
C ARG A 115 2.67 18.38 -4.65
N GLU A 116 2.55 17.53 -3.63
CA GLU A 116 2.70 16.08 -3.74
C GLU A 116 1.39 15.32 -3.97
N ARG A 117 0.22 15.98 -3.91
CA ARG A 117 -1.12 15.34 -4.06
C ARG A 117 -1.23 14.38 -5.24
N ALA A 118 -0.68 14.76 -6.39
CA ALA A 118 -0.76 13.96 -7.61
C ALA A 118 0.10 12.71 -7.48
N ASN A 119 1.29 12.83 -6.87
CA ASN A 119 2.19 11.72 -6.59
C ASN A 119 1.60 10.77 -5.56
N ILE A 120 0.96 11.30 -4.50
CA ILE A 120 0.27 10.52 -3.47
C ILE A 120 -0.83 9.68 -4.11
N ARG A 121 -1.71 10.32 -4.88
CA ARG A 121 -2.84 9.65 -5.53
C ARG A 121 -2.39 8.61 -6.54
N ALA A 122 -1.37 8.94 -7.35
CA ALA A 122 -0.78 8.00 -8.30
C ALA A 122 -0.19 6.78 -7.58
N ALA A 123 0.57 6.99 -6.50
CA ALA A 123 1.16 5.89 -5.73
C ALA A 123 0.09 4.98 -5.07
N GLN A 124 -0.98 5.58 -4.52
CA GLN A 124 -2.12 4.83 -3.99
C GLN A 124 -2.78 3.94 -5.07
N GLN A 125 -2.97 4.48 -6.27
CA GLN A 125 -3.54 3.74 -7.41
C GLN A 125 -2.59 2.64 -7.90
N ASP A 126 -1.30 2.94 -8.02
CA ASP A 126 -0.26 1.98 -8.43
C ASP A 126 -0.23 0.77 -7.49
N ILE A 127 -0.18 0.97 -6.17
CA ILE A 127 -0.15 -0.13 -5.19
C ILE A 127 -1.35 -1.06 -5.39
N ARG A 128 -2.55 -0.48 -5.48
CA ARG A 128 -3.80 -1.24 -5.65
C ARG A 128 -3.83 -1.99 -6.97
N LEU A 129 -3.39 -1.36 -8.05
CA LEU A 129 -3.36 -1.94 -9.39
C LEU A 129 -2.37 -3.10 -9.46
N GLN A 130 -1.14 -2.90 -9.00
CA GLN A 130 -0.07 -3.89 -9.08
C GLN A 130 -0.37 -5.12 -8.23
N LEU A 131 -0.81 -4.95 -6.98
CA LEU A 131 -1.21 -6.08 -6.13
C LEU A 131 -2.38 -6.87 -6.71
N ARG A 132 -3.35 -6.18 -7.32
CA ARG A 132 -4.47 -6.84 -8.01
C ARG A 132 -4.00 -7.62 -9.24
N ASN A 133 -3.12 -7.04 -10.04
CA ASN A 133 -2.62 -7.66 -11.26
C ASN A 133 -1.80 -8.91 -10.95
N LEU A 134 -0.87 -8.81 -10.01
CA LEU A 134 -0.06 -9.93 -9.55
C LEU A 134 -0.92 -11.06 -8.99
N HIS A 135 -1.84 -10.74 -8.07
CA HIS A 135 -2.73 -11.75 -7.50
C HIS A 135 -3.56 -12.47 -8.57
N ARG A 136 -4.04 -11.76 -9.60
CA ARG A 136 -4.77 -12.37 -10.72
C ARG A 136 -3.86 -13.22 -11.61
N ARG A 137 -2.60 -12.83 -11.80
CA ARG A 137 -1.61 -13.61 -12.56
C ARG A 137 -1.31 -14.92 -11.85
N LEU A 138 -0.96 -14.85 -10.56
CA LEU A 138 -0.65 -16.02 -9.73
C LEU A 138 -1.83 -17.00 -9.61
N LEU A 139 -3.08 -16.50 -9.55
CA LEU A 139 -4.26 -17.37 -9.60
C LEU A 139 -4.35 -18.16 -10.92
N ARG A 140 -4.11 -17.50 -12.06
CA ARG A 140 -4.13 -18.17 -13.38
C ARG A 140 -3.00 -19.16 -13.56
N ASP A 141 -1.82 -18.88 -13.00
CA ASP A 141 -0.65 -19.74 -13.11
C ASP A 141 -0.75 -20.99 -12.20
N ARG A 142 -1.73 -21.01 -11.28
CA ARG A 142 -2.00 -22.13 -10.38
C ARG A 142 -3.00 -23.13 -10.96
N ASP A 143 -3.87 -22.66 -11.86
CA ASP A 143 -4.91 -23.45 -12.53
C ASP A 143 -4.37 -24.18 -13.78
#